data_AF-A0A418YHK9-F1
#
_entry.id   AF-A0A418YHK9-F1
#
_cell.length_a   1.000
_cell.length_b   1.000
_cell.length_c   1.000
_cell.angle_alpha   90.00
_cell.angle_beta   90.00
_cell.angle_gamma   90.00
#
_symmetry.space_group_name_H-M   'P 1'
#
loop_
_entity.id
_entity.type
_entity.pdbx_description
1 polymer ?
#
loop_
_entity_poly.entity_id
_entity_poly.type
_entity_poly.pdbx_seq_one_letter_code
_entity_poly.pdbx_strand_id
1 'polypeptide(L)'
;MAQIKRRLPKGTPIELWWQDEARVGQQTKLTRRWVKRDTRPSAPKDQRRSSAWLFGAICPAEGKAAGIVMPRCNSEAMSIHLDEIAFHIAPAAHAVLLLDQAGWHSST
;
A
#
# COMPACT_ATOMS: atom_id res chain seq x y z
N MET A 1 10.01 -8.53 -19.08
CA MET A 1 9.76 -7.42 -20.04
C MET A 1 9.59 -7.82 -21.50
N ALA A 2 10.47 -8.63 -22.10
CA ALA A 2 10.38 -8.97 -23.54
C ALA A 2 9.04 -9.62 -23.96
N GLN A 3 8.50 -10.51 -23.12
CA GLN A 3 7.21 -11.17 -23.38
C GLN A 3 6.03 -10.19 -23.39
N ILE A 4 6.03 -9.19 -22.50
CA ILE A 4 5.01 -8.13 -22.43
C ILE A 4 5.08 -7.28 -23.70
N LYS A 5 6.29 -6.80 -24.05
CA LYS A 5 6.52 -6.00 -25.27
C LYS A 5 6.04 -6.68 -26.56
N ARG A 6 6.10 -8.02 -26.63
CA ARG A 6 5.63 -8.78 -27.80
C ARG A 6 4.11 -8.75 -27.97
N ARG A 7 3.35 -8.56 -26.89
CA ARG A 7 1.87 -8.52 -26.91
C ARG A 7 1.31 -7.12 -27.12
N LEU A 8 2.16 -6.09 -27.08
CA LEU A 8 1.76 -4.69 -27.23
C LEU A 8 2.16 -4.18 -28.63
N PRO A 9 1.46 -3.17 -29.16
CA PRO A 9 1.89 -2.47 -30.36
C PRO A 9 3.36 -2.01 -30.27
N LYS A 10 4.04 -1.97 -31.41
CA LYS A 10 5.45 -1.54 -31.44
C LYS A 10 5.55 -0.08 -30.99
N GLY A 11 6.43 0.18 -30.04
CA GLY A 11 6.68 1.53 -29.52
C GLY A 11 5.80 1.94 -28.34
N THR A 12 4.91 1.09 -27.84
CA THR A 12 4.13 1.37 -26.62
C THR A 12 5.08 1.66 -25.44
N PRO A 13 5.01 2.85 -24.82
CA PRO A 13 5.75 3.15 -23.60
C PRO A 13 5.33 2.21 -22.48
N ILE A 14 6.29 1.78 -21.67
CA ILE A 14 6.00 0.92 -20.52
C ILE A 14 6.40 1.66 -19.26
N GLU A 15 5.44 1.83 -18.36
CA GLU A 15 5.68 2.35 -17.03
C GLU A 15 5.75 1.19 -16.05
N LEU A 16 6.84 1.10 -15.28
CA LEU A 16 6.93 0.15 -14.18
C LEU A 16 6.43 0.84 -12.92
N TRP A 17 5.51 0.18 -12.21
CA TRP A 17 4.92 0.69 -10.99
C TRP A 17 5.20 -0.29 -9.85
N TRP A 18 5.58 0.24 -8.69
CA TRP A 18 5.82 -0.53 -7.47
C TRP A 18 4.77 -0.16 -6.46
N GLN A 19 4.01 -1.14 -5.99
CA GLN A 19 2.84 -0.94 -5.17
C GLN A 19 2.89 -1.79 -3.91
N ASP A 20 2.43 -1.21 -2.81
CA ASP A 20 2.33 -1.85 -1.51
C ASP A 20 1.27 -1.16 -0.63
N GLU A 21 0.91 -1.79 0.49
CA GLU A 21 0.00 -1.26 1.49
C GLU A 21 0.64 -1.12 2.86
N ALA A 22 0.35 -0.01 3.52
CA ALA A 22 0.79 0.24 4.89
C ALA A 22 -0.40 0.58 5.79
N ARG A 23 -0.51 -0.11 6.92
CA ARG A 23 -1.45 0.28 7.96
C ARG A 23 -0.86 1.38 8.85
N VAL A 24 -1.54 2.51 8.93
CA VAL A 24 -1.20 3.62 9.83
C VAL A 24 -2.28 3.77 10.89
N GLY A 25 -1.89 3.88 12.15
CA GLY A 25 -2.85 4.01 13.24
C GLY A 25 -2.24 3.85 14.62
N GLN A 26 -3.12 3.61 15.59
CA GLN A 26 -2.72 3.42 16.97
C GLN A 26 -1.88 2.14 17.12
N GLN A 27 -0.57 2.32 17.25
CA GLN A 27 0.34 1.28 17.72
C GLN A 27 0.32 1.25 19.25
N THR A 28 -0.06 0.12 19.83
CA THR A 28 -0.11 -0.01 21.29
C THR A 28 1.29 0.09 21.87
N LYS A 29 1.51 1.05 22.77
CA LYS A 29 2.81 1.25 23.44
C LYS A 29 3.12 0.10 24.40
N LEU A 30 4.41 -0.15 24.61
CA LEU A 30 4.88 -1.01 25.70
C LEU A 30 4.55 -0.35 27.05
N THR A 31 3.99 -1.11 27.99
CA THR A 31 3.53 -0.62 29.30
C THR A 31 4.62 -0.64 30.38
N ARG A 32 5.89 -0.51 30.01
CA ARG A 32 7.00 -0.45 30.98
C ARG A 32 7.12 0.95 31.57
N ARG A 33 7.34 1.05 32.89
CA ARG A 33 7.55 2.30 33.61
C ARG A 33 8.70 2.15 34.61
N TRP A 34 9.48 3.21 34.79
CA TRP A 34 10.41 3.32 35.91
C TRP A 34 9.63 3.67 37.16
N VAL A 35 9.94 2.99 38.26
CA VAL A 35 9.19 3.12 39.53
C VAL A 35 10.16 3.20 40.69
N LYS A 36 9.76 3.87 41.77
CA LYS A 36 10.55 3.91 43.01
C LYS A 36 10.64 2.48 43.56
N ARG A 37 11.80 2.12 44.12
CA ARG A 37 11.96 0.85 44.85
C ARG A 37 10.84 0.72 45.91
N ASP A 38 10.33 -0.49 46.08
CA ASP A 38 9.22 -0.84 46.99
C ASP A 38 7.84 -0.26 46.61
N THR A 39 7.67 0.20 45.36
CA THR A 39 6.36 0.58 44.81
C THR A 39 5.94 -0.33 43.66
N ARG A 40 4.62 -0.56 43.52
CA ARG A 40 4.05 -1.38 42.44
C ARG A 40 2.86 -0.69 41.75
N PRO A 41 3.13 0.30 40.87
CA PRO A 41 2.07 0.97 40.13
C PRO A 41 1.55 0.11 38.96
N SER A 42 0.27 0.29 38.63
CA SER A 42 -0.35 -0.32 37.46
C SER A 42 -0.06 0.50 36.20
N ALA A 43 0.20 -0.19 35.09
CA ALA A 43 0.30 0.41 33.76
C ALA A 43 -0.66 -0.33 32.80
N PRO A 44 -1.93 0.07 32.73
CA PRO A 44 -2.91 -0.55 31.85
C PRO A 44 -2.47 -0.45 30.39
N LYS A 45 -2.60 -1.56 29.66
CA LYS A 45 -2.36 -1.59 28.22
C LYS A 45 -3.61 -1.11 27.50
N ASP A 46 -3.49 -0.03 26.72
CA ASP A 46 -4.55 0.35 25.80
C ASP A 46 -4.65 -0.70 24.70
N GLN A 47 -5.82 -1.34 24.58
CA GLN A 47 -6.12 -2.38 23.59
C GLN A 47 -7.01 -1.85 22.46
N ARG A 48 -7.41 -0.58 22.49
CA ARG A 48 -8.19 0.03 21.42
C ARG A 48 -7.38 0.02 20.13
N ARG A 49 -8.06 -0.23 19.01
CA ARG A 49 -7.46 -0.27 17.67
C ARG A 49 -8.22 0.71 16.80
N SER A 50 -7.51 1.72 16.33
CA SER A 50 -7.98 2.63 15.29
C SER A 50 -6.86 2.75 14.26
N SER A 51 -7.17 2.49 13.00
CA SER A 51 -6.20 2.51 11.92
C SER A 51 -6.86 2.77 10.59
N ALA A 52 -6.11 3.36 9.68
CA ALA A 52 -6.38 3.42 8.26
C ALA A 52 -5.30 2.63 7.50
N TRP A 53 -5.61 2.32 6.25
CA TRP A 53 -4.70 1.70 5.30
C TRP A 53 -4.32 2.73 4.24
N LEU A 54 -3.03 2.87 4.00
CA LEU A 54 -2.48 3.61 2.88
C LEU A 54 -2.17 2.59 1.79
N PHE A 55 -2.73 2.82 0.61
CA PHE A 55 -2.34 2.13 -0.61
C PHE A 55 -1.48 3.10 -1.39
N GLY A 56 -0.28 2.69 -1.77
CA GLY A 56 0.65 3.55 -2.48
C GLY A 56 1.30 2.81 -3.63
N ALA A 57 1.42 3.50 -4.77
CA ALA A 57 2.18 3.05 -5.91
C ALA A 57 3.06 4.17 -6.45
N ILE A 58 4.28 3.83 -6.87
CA ILE A 58 5.22 4.78 -7.45
C ILE A 58 5.75 4.28 -8.80
N CYS A 59 5.98 5.21 -9.73
CA CYS A 59 6.76 4.99 -10.94
C CYS A 59 8.02 5.87 -10.88
N PRO A 60 9.14 5.39 -10.29
CA PRO A 60 10.33 6.21 -10.07
C PRO A 60 10.96 6.73 -11.36
N ALA A 61 10.88 5.97 -12.46
CA ALA A 61 11.45 6.37 -13.75
C ALA A 61 10.79 7.64 -14.31
N GLU A 62 9.48 7.77 -14.11
CA GLU A 62 8.69 8.92 -14.59
C GLU A 62 8.43 9.95 -13.48
N GLY A 63 8.89 9.70 -12.25
CA GLY A 63 8.67 10.59 -11.10
C GLY A 63 7.21 10.68 -10.65
N LYS A 64 6.40 9.65 -10.89
CA LYS A 64 4.96 9.63 -10.57
C LYS A 64 4.66 8.85 -9.29
N ALA A 65 3.56 9.20 -8.64
CA ALA A 65 3.01 8.46 -7.51
C ALA A 65 1.48 8.53 -7.50
N ALA A 66 0.86 7.47 -7.01
CA ALA A 66 -0.58 7.32 -6.86
C ALA A 66 -0.85 6.76 -5.46
N GLY A 67 -1.88 7.24 -4.76
CA GLY A 67 -2.17 6.70 -3.44
C GLY A 67 -3.51 7.13 -2.86
N ILE A 68 -4.10 6.23 -2.08
CA ILE A 68 -5.40 6.42 -1.43
C ILE A 68 -5.35 6.02 0.04
N VAL A 69 -6.25 6.58 0.84
CA VAL A 69 -6.43 6.23 2.25
C VAL A 69 -7.77 5.53 2.42
N MET A 70 -7.73 4.29 2.90
CA MET A 70 -8.91 3.42 3.00
C MET A 70 -9.11 2.92 4.43
N PRO A 71 -10.36 2.70 4.87
CA PRO A 71 -10.64 2.15 6.20
C PRO A 71 -10.28 0.66 6.32
N ARG A 72 -10.18 -0.06 5.20
CA ARG A 72 -9.93 -1.51 5.14
C ARG A 72 -8.96 -1.84 4.00
N CYS A 73 -8.25 -2.96 4.17
CA CYS A 73 -7.40 -3.55 3.14
C CYS A 73 -8.14 -4.75 2.55
N ASN A 74 -8.75 -4.58 1.39
CA ASN A 74 -9.56 -5.59 0.72
C ASN A 74 -9.57 -5.33 -0.81
N SER A 75 -10.21 -6.23 -1.56
CA SER A 75 -10.26 -6.16 -3.02
C SER A 75 -10.97 -4.91 -3.55
N GLU A 76 -12.00 -4.40 -2.85
CA GLU A 76 -12.68 -3.15 -3.21
C GLU A 76 -11.71 -1.94 -3.12
N ALA A 77 -10.95 -1.84 -2.03
CA ALA A 77 -9.93 -0.81 -1.88
C ALA A 77 -8.83 -0.94 -2.96
N MET A 78 -8.44 -2.17 -3.30
CA MET A 78 -7.49 -2.41 -4.39
C MET A 78 -8.03 -1.94 -5.74
N SER A 79 -9.28 -2.23 -6.08
CA SER A 79 -9.89 -1.73 -7.32
C SER A 79 -9.86 -0.20 -7.41
N ILE A 80 -10.22 0.49 -6.32
CA ILE A 80 -10.13 1.95 -6.25
C ILE A 80 -8.68 2.43 -6.41
N HIS A 81 -7.71 1.71 -5.84
CA HIS A 81 -6.30 2.05 -5.99
C HIS A 81 -5.81 1.85 -7.43
N LEU A 82 -6.25 0.79 -8.11
CA LEU A 82 -5.93 0.55 -9.52
C LEU A 82 -6.51 1.65 -10.42
N ASP A 83 -7.70 2.14 -10.13
CA ASP A 83 -8.28 3.30 -10.84
C ASP A 83 -7.44 4.56 -10.61
N GLU A 84 -6.99 4.81 -9.38
CA GLU A 84 -6.09 5.93 -9.07
C GLU A 84 -4.75 5.80 -9.82
N ILE A 85 -4.15 4.60 -9.86
CA ILE A 85 -2.93 4.36 -10.65
C ILE A 85 -3.21 4.63 -12.13
N ALA A 86 -4.31 4.10 -12.66
CA ALA A 86 -4.69 4.23 -14.06
C ALA A 86 -4.84 5.69 -14.49
N PHE A 87 -5.35 6.55 -13.60
CA PHE A 87 -5.44 7.99 -13.83
C PHE A 87 -4.08 8.67 -14.06
N HIS A 88 -3.02 8.21 -13.41
CA HIS A 88 -1.67 8.81 -13.52
C HIS A 88 -0.81 8.21 -14.64
N ILE A 89 -1.23 7.10 -15.25
CA ILE A 89 -0.51 6.48 -16.38
C ILE A 89 -0.53 7.45 -17.58
N ALA A 90 0.60 7.63 -18.26
CA ALA A 90 0.65 8.49 -19.43
C ALA A 90 -0.27 7.97 -20.55
N PRO A 91 -0.88 8.86 -21.35
CA PRO A 91 -1.67 8.44 -22.50
C PRO A 91 -0.88 7.48 -23.42
N ALA A 92 -1.54 6.41 -23.84
CA ALA A 92 -0.97 5.33 -24.67
C ALA A 92 0.19 4.52 -24.04
N ALA A 93 0.54 4.76 -22.77
CA ALA A 93 1.47 3.91 -22.03
C ALA A 93 0.76 2.66 -21.49
N HIS A 94 1.55 1.63 -21.22
CA HIS A 94 1.10 0.40 -20.55
C HIS A 94 1.82 0.27 -19.21
N ALA A 95 1.07 0.28 -18.10
CA ALA A 95 1.65 0.03 -16.80
C ALA A 95 1.87 -1.47 -16.55
N VAL A 96 3.02 -1.78 -15.95
CA VAL A 96 3.31 -3.08 -15.34
C VAL A 96 3.44 -2.84 -13.85
N LEU A 97 2.45 -3.31 -13.10
CA LEU A 97 2.39 -3.18 -11.66
C LEU A 97 3.10 -4.36 -10.98
N LEU A 98 4.02 -4.05 -10.08
CA LEU A 98 4.66 -5.01 -9.18
C LEU A 98 3.98 -4.88 -7.82
N LEU A 99 3.39 -5.99 -7.39
CA LEU A 99 2.69 -6.16 -6.11
C LEU A 99 3.14 -7.47 -5.46
N ASP A 100 2.90 -7.62 -4.17
CA ASP A 100 3.12 -8.88 -3.46
C ASP A 100 2.00 -9.91 -3.78
N GLN A 101 2.07 -11.09 -3.17
CA GLN A 101 1.08 -12.16 -3.37
C GLN A 101 0.04 -12.24 -2.26
N ALA A 102 -0.41 -11.12 -1.70
CA ALA A 102 -1.52 -11.13 -0.76
C ALA A 102 -2.75 -11.82 -1.37
N GLY A 103 -3.42 -12.68 -0.60
CA GLY A 103 -4.47 -13.57 -1.13
C GLY A 103 -5.68 -12.86 -1.77
N TRP A 104 -5.87 -11.57 -1.47
CA TRP A 104 -6.93 -10.73 -2.03
C TRP A 104 -6.48 -9.92 -3.26
N HIS A 105 -5.22 -10.03 -3.69
CA HIS A 105 -4.75 -9.47 -4.97
C HIS A 105 -5.26 -10.26 -6.19
N SER A 106 -5.62 -11.53 -5.99
CA SER A 106 -6.07 -12.44 -7.06
C SER A 106 -7.54 -12.83 -6.94
N SER A 107 -8.32 -12.12 -6.12
CA SER A 107 -9.76 -12.36 -6.02
C SER A 107 -10.46 -11.78 -7.25
N THR A 108 -11.02 -12.67 -8.06
CA THR A 108 -11.87 -12.37 -9.23
C THR A 108 -13.26 -11.87 -8.81
#